data_AF-A0A9D4LH87-F1
#
_entry.id   AF-A0A9D4LH87-F1
#
_cell.length_a   1.000
_cell.length_b   1.000
_cell.length_c   1.000
_cell.angle_alpha   90.00
_cell.angle_beta   90.00
_cell.angle_gamma   90.00
#
_symmetry.space_group_name_H-M   'P 1'
#
loop_
_entity.id
_entity.type
_entity.pdbx_description
1 polymer ?
#
loop_
_entity_poly.entity_id
_entity_poly.type
_entity_poly.pdbx_seq_one_letter_code
_entity_poly.pdbx_strand_id
1 'polypeptide(L)' 'MMKSEINTEKYGAHSVRAAATSKAKLLAVPISEIIEKEGWSKSSTFARYYDKEIIGKDKVADAVLKL' A
#
# COMPACT_ATOMS: atom_id res chain seq x y z
N MET A 1 -16.13 -13.36 -13.53
CA MET A 1 -15.36 -12.31 -12.81
C MET A 1 -14.88 -12.89 -11.50
N MET A 2 -13.56 -12.95 -11.25
CA MET A 2 -13.02 -13.35 -9.95
C MET A 2 -13.36 -12.27 -8.91
N LYS A 3 -14.11 -12.65 -7.87
CA LYS A 3 -14.44 -11.76 -6.77
C LYS A 3 -13.24 -11.75 -5.83
N SER A 4 -12.57 -10.61 -5.70
CA SER A 4 -11.55 -10.45 -4.67
C SER A 4 -12.23 -10.60 -3.30
N GLU A 5 -11.69 -11.43 -2.40
CA GLU A 5 -12.23 -11.69 -1.06
C GLU A 5 -12.04 -10.49 -0.09
N ILE A 6 -11.93 -9.28 -0.65
CA ILE A 6 -11.81 -8.03 0.11
C ILE A 6 -13.18 -7.65 0.63
N ASN A 7 -13.29 -7.44 1.94
CA ASN A 7 -14.47 -6.87 2.56
C ASN A 7 -14.62 -5.40 2.14
N THR A 8 -15.46 -5.12 1.16
CA THR A 8 -15.69 -3.77 0.61
C THR A 8 -16.51 -2.87 1.51
N GLU A 9 -17.23 -3.42 2.50
CA GLU A 9 -17.89 -2.60 3.55
C GLU A 9 -16.86 -1.98 4.49
N LYS A 10 -15.72 -2.68 4.68
CA LYS A 10 -14.61 -2.24 5.53
C LYS A 10 -13.54 -1.46 4.75
N TYR A 11 -13.22 -1.89 3.53
CA TYR A 11 -12.11 -1.36 2.74
C TYR A 11 -12.61 -0.68 1.46
N GLY A 12 -12.63 0.66 1.49
CA GLY A 12 -12.99 1.48 0.35
C GLY A 12 -11.79 1.88 -0.52
N ALA A 13 -12.06 2.67 -1.57
CA ALA A 13 -11.06 3.12 -2.55
C ALA A 13 -9.82 3.78 -1.92
N HIS A 14 -10.00 4.61 -0.89
CA HIS A 14 -8.87 5.26 -0.21
C HIS A 14 -8.00 4.28 0.60
N SER A 15 -8.57 3.18 1.11
CA SER A 15 -7.79 2.14 1.82
C SER A 15 -6.88 1.41 0.85
N VAL A 16 -7.39 1.07 -0.34
CA VAL A 16 -6.60 0.45 -1.41
C VAL A 16 -5.48 1.37 -1.88
N ARG A 17 -5.79 2.66 -2.09
CA ARG A 17 -4.79 3.67 -2.47
C ARG A 17 -3.69 3.82 -1.42
N ALA A 18 -4.04 3.88 -0.14
CA ALA A 18 -3.06 3.95 0.95
C ALA A 18 -2.18 2.70 1.01
N ALA A 19 -2.77 1.50 0.87
CA ALA A 19 -2.01 0.25 0.86
C ALA A 19 -1.03 0.17 -0.33
N ALA A 20 -1.49 0.52 -1.54
CA ALA A 20 -0.66 0.48 -2.75
C ALA A 20 0.53 1.45 -2.68
N THR A 21 0.27 2.70 -2.29
CA THR A 21 1.31 3.74 -2.22
C THR A 21 2.29 3.52 -1.06
N SER A 22 1.82 3.00 0.08
CA SER A 22 2.69 2.55 1.16
C SER A 22 3.60 1.40 0.72
N LYS A 23 3.06 0.44 -0.05
CA LYS A 23 3.85 -0.68 -0.58
C LYS A 23 4.88 -0.21 -1.61
N ALA A 24 4.53 0.74 -2.47
CA ALA A 24 5.48 1.34 -3.42
C ALA A 24 6.66 2.00 -2.68
N LYS A 25 6.38 2.78 -1.63
CA LYS A 25 7.42 3.36 -0.77
C LYS A 25 8.28 2.28 -0.10
N LEU A 26 7.66 1.21 0.41
CA LEU A 26 8.39 0.07 1.01
C LEU A 26 9.33 -0.61 0.00
N LEU A 27 8.94 -0.66 -1.28
CA LEU A 27 9.75 -1.17 -2.38
C LEU A 27 10.76 -0.14 -2.93
N ALA A 28 11.04 0.92 -2.15
CA ALA A 28 12.00 1.98 -2.47
C ALA A 28 11.70 2.79 -3.74
N VAL A 29 10.43 2.84 -4.19
CA VAL A 29 10.01 3.76 -5.25
C VAL A 29 10.14 5.21 -4.75
N PRO A 30 10.76 6.13 -5.52
CA PRO A 30 10.90 7.53 -5.13
C PRO A 30 9.54 8.18 -4.81
N ILE A 31 9.49 8.94 -3.72
CA ILE A 31 8.26 9.63 -3.30
C ILE A 31 7.74 10.59 -4.38
N SER A 32 8.63 11.23 -5.14
CA SER A 32 8.25 12.10 -6.26
C SER A 32 7.46 11.36 -7.34
N GLU A 33 7.86 10.12 -7.67
CA GLU A 33 7.20 9.29 -8.68
C GLU A 33 5.84 8.79 -8.17
N ILE A 34 5.76 8.40 -6.89
CA ILE A 34 4.49 8.02 -6.25
C ILE A 34 3.50 9.18 -6.31
N ILE A 35 3.94 10.38 -5.95
CA ILE A 35 3.11 11.59 -5.94
C ILE A 35 2.64 11.95 -7.35
N GLU A 36 3.54 11.89 -8.34
CA GLU A 36 3.22 12.15 -9.74
C GLU A 36 2.16 11.17 -10.26
N LYS A 37 2.34 9.87 -10.01
CA LYS A 37 1.41 8.82 -10.45
C LYS A 37 0.04 8.91 -9.79
N GLU A 38 -0.02 9.30 -8.53
CA GLU A 38 -1.27 9.47 -7.79
C GLU A 38 -1.93 10.84 -8.02
N GLY A 39 -1.26 11.74 -8.74
CA GLY A 39 -1.77 13.08 -9.04
C GLY A 39 -1.82 14.02 -7.84
N TRP A 40 -1.01 13.77 -6.80
CA TRP A 40 -0.94 14.68 -5.66
C TRP A 40 -0.07 15.89 -5.97
N SER A 41 -0.57 17.08 -5.65
CA SER A 41 0.23 18.31 -5.80
C SER A 41 1.21 18.51 -4.64
N LYS A 42 1.02 17.80 -3.52
CA LYS A 42 1.78 17.98 -2.27
C LYS A 42 2.19 16.65 -1.66
N SER A 43 3.49 16.49 -1.38
CA SER A 43 4.04 15.33 -0.66
C SER A 43 3.50 15.18 0.76
N SER A 44 3.11 16.29 1.40
CA SER A 44 2.52 16.28 2.74
C SER A 44 1.18 15.54 2.79
N THR A 45 0.43 15.52 1.68
CA THR A 45 -0.81 14.73 1.58
C THR A 45 -0.51 13.24 1.65
N PHE A 46 0.51 12.78 0.92
CA PHE A 46 0.97 11.40 0.99
C PHE A 46 1.42 11.04 2.41
N ALA A 47 2.36 11.81 2.97
CA ALA A 47 2.93 11.55 4.30
C ALA A 47 1.88 11.51 5.42
N ARG A 48 0.85 12.38 5.37
CA ARG A 48 -0.17 12.46 6.41
C ARG A 48 -1.23 11.37 6.31
N TYR A 49 -1.69 11.08 5.09
CA TYR A 49 -2.90 10.28 4.90
C TYR A 49 -2.66 8.89 4.32
N TYR A 50 -1.59 8.70 3.56
CA TYR A 50 -1.40 7.52 2.72
C TYR A 50 -0.13 6.73 3.04
N ASP A 51 0.89 7.36 3.62
CA ASP A 51 2.11 6.71 4.11
C ASP A 51 1.82 5.97 5.42
N LYS A 52 1.28 4.76 5.29
CA LYS A 52 0.95 3.88 6.41
C LYS A 52 2.10 2.91 6.64
N GLU A 53 2.45 2.73 7.91
CA GLU A 53 3.37 1.68 8.30
C GLU A 53 2.76 0.32 7.96
N ILE A 54 3.46 -0.47 7.15
CA ILE A 54 3.06 -1.83 6.82
C ILE A 54 3.66 -2.74 7.89
N ILE A 55 2.87 -3.00 8.93
CA ILE A 55 3.29 -3.83 10.07
C ILE A 55 3.02 -5.29 9.72
N GLY A 56 4.04 -5.96 9.18
CA GLY A 56 3.99 -7.39 8.89
C GLY A 56 5.29 -7.89 8.29
N LYS A 57 6.02 -8.72 9.03
CA LYS A 57 7.00 -9.62 8.41
C LYS A 57 6.18 -10.72 7.74
N ASP A 58 6.44 -10.94 6.45
CA ASP A 58 5.78 -11.95 5.63
C ASP A 58 5.93 -13.35 6.25
N LYS A 59 5.02 -13.71 7.16
CA LYS A 59 4.99 -15.05 7.79
C LYS A 59 4.75 -16.15 6.76
N VAL A 60 4.22 -15.81 5.57
CA VAL A 60 3.99 -16.77 4.49
C VAL A 60 5.32 -17.17 3.85
N ALA A 61 6.20 -16.21 3.55
CA ALA A 61 7.52 -16.52 2.99
C ALA A 61 8.36 -17.36 3.98
N ASP A 62 8.35 -16.98 5.26
CA ASP A 62 9.01 -17.74 6.33
C ASP A 62 8.40 -19.14 6.57
N ALA A 63 7.10 -19.32 6.33
CA ALA A 63 6.43 -20.62 6.48
C ALA A 63 6.73 -21.57 5.31
N VAL A 64 6.89 -21.04 4.09
CA VAL A 64 7.22 -21.84 2.89
C VAL A 64 8.69 -22.23 2.86
N LEU A 65 9.60 -21.35 3.33
CA LEU A 65 11.05 -21.62 3.40
C LEU A 65 11.46 -22.61 4.50
N LYS A 66 10.54 -23.03 5.37
CA LYS A 66 10.77 -24.01 6.44
C LYS A 66 10.28 -25.44 6.12
N LEU A 67 9.82 -25.67 4.89
CA LEU A 67 9.54 -27.00 4.34
C LEU A 67 10.79 -27.53 3.62
#